data_AF-A0A924IK06-F1
#
_entry.id   AF-A0A924IK06-F1
#
_cell.length_a   1.000
_cell.length_b   1.000
_cell.length_c   1.000
_cell.angle_alpha   90.00
_cell.angle_beta   90.00
_cell.angle_gamma   90.00
#
_symmetry.space_group_name_H-M   'P 1'
#
loop_
_entity.id
_entity.type
_entity.pdbx_description
1 polymer ?
#
loop_
_entity_poly.entity_id
_entity_poly.type
_entity_poly.pdbx_seq_one_letter_code
_entity_poly.pdbx_strand_id
1 'polypeptide(L)'
;MKKIIYYSFLMTSFLSVAVASEEAVQHEASIWDLKYPFINFIILLAILSKVVKPLREKFNKQADDVKSLMDSAARNNKDAEDRLNKFQAKVKNLDSELVKIIAEYESDAAQFAKNQSEETQTTIARMKRDLENKLDGEKTELIDELNHDLINKVVSSTKATIKSNKDFQVKATQKIVSELR
;
A
#
# COMPACT_ATOMS: atom_id res chain seq x y z
N MET A 1 3.09 -31.89 50.68
CA MET A 1 2.37 -33.19 50.84
C MET A 1 2.75 -33.93 52.11
N LYS A 2 4.03 -34.15 52.43
CA LYS A 2 4.45 -34.88 53.65
C LYS A 2 3.84 -34.37 54.97
N LYS A 3 3.70 -33.06 55.16
CA LYS A 3 3.08 -32.47 56.38
C LYS A 3 1.57 -32.70 56.47
N ILE A 4 0.85 -32.68 55.34
CA ILE A 4 -0.61 -32.91 55.28
C ILE A 4 -0.92 -34.39 55.55
N ILE A 5 -0.10 -35.29 55.00
CA ILE A 5 -0.17 -36.74 55.29
C ILE A 5 0.12 -37.00 56.77
N TYR A 6 1.08 -36.29 57.36
CA TYR A 6 1.39 -36.41 58.79
C TYR A 6 0.24 -35.94 59.69
N TYR A 7 -0.42 -34.82 59.36
CA TYR A 7 -1.61 -34.36 60.10
C TYR A 7 -2.80 -35.30 59.92
N SER A 8 -3.01 -35.86 58.73
CA SER A 8 -4.04 -36.88 58.50
C SER A 8 -3.77 -38.16 59.31
N PHE A 9 -2.52 -38.61 59.37
CA PHE A 9 -2.11 -39.80 60.11
C PHE A 9 -2.21 -39.61 61.62
N LEU A 10 -1.84 -38.42 62.11
CA LEU A 10 -1.99 -38.03 63.51
C LEU A 10 -3.47 -37.93 63.91
N MET A 11 -4.34 -37.51 63.00
CA MET A 11 -5.79 -37.47 63.20
C MET A 11 -6.42 -38.87 63.27
N THR A 12 -6.04 -39.77 62.36
CA THR A 12 -6.52 -41.16 62.38
C THR A 12 -6.03 -41.94 63.60
N SER A 13 -4.80 -41.67 64.07
CA SER A 13 -4.28 -42.29 65.29
C SER A 13 -4.98 -41.81 66.56
N PHE A 14 -5.51 -40.58 66.58
CA PHE A 14 -6.26 -40.04 67.72
C PHE A 14 -7.70 -40.55 67.77
N LEU A 15 -8.32 -40.84 66.61
CA LEU A 15 -9.64 -41.48 66.56
C LEU A 15 -9.64 -42.92 67.13
N SER A 16 -8.56 -43.70 66.94
CA SER A 16 -8.49 -45.06 67.49
C SER A 16 -8.48 -45.11 69.04
N VAL A 17 -8.00 -44.07 69.72
CA VAL A 17 -8.02 -44.02 71.20
C VAL A 17 -9.43 -43.79 71.74
N ALA A 18 -10.33 -43.18 70.96
CA ALA A 18 -11.73 -42.95 71.35
C ALA A 18 -12.63 -44.19 71.17
N VAL A 19 -12.19 -45.20 70.41
CA VAL A 19 -12.93 -46.46 70.21
C VAL A 19 -12.56 -47.54 71.24
N ALA A 20 -11.56 -47.30 72.10
CA ALA A 20 -11.06 -48.28 73.07
C ALA A 20 -11.50 -48.03 74.53
N SER A 21 -12.54 -47.22 74.77
CA SER A 21 -13.16 -47.08 76.09
C SER A 21 -14.62 -47.55 76.07
N GLU A 22 -14.83 -48.85 75.85
CA GLU A 22 -16.03 -49.54 76.31
C GLU A 22 -15.74 -50.10 77.72
N GLU A 23 -16.00 -49.28 78.74
CA GLU A 23 -16.36 -49.80 80.06
C GLU A 23 -17.74 -49.27 80.42
N ALA A 24 -18.67 -50.21 80.58
CA ALA A 24 -20.04 -49.97 80.97
C ALA A 24 -20.10 -49.47 82.42
N VAL A 25 -20.52 -48.22 82.64
CA VAL A 25 -21.05 -47.76 83.93
C VAL A 25 -22.19 -46.77 83.68
N GLN A 26 -23.39 -47.11 84.16
CA GLN A 26 -24.50 -46.17 84.28
C GLN A 26 -24.11 -45.03 85.22
N HIS A 27 -24.00 -43.81 84.71
CA HIS A 27 -24.01 -42.59 85.52
C HIS A 27 -24.68 -41.47 84.72
N GLU A 28 -25.46 -40.63 85.40
CA GLU A 28 -26.17 -39.48 84.84
C GLU A 28 -25.30 -38.69 83.85
N ALA A 29 -25.88 -38.32 82.71
CA ALA A 29 -25.23 -37.52 81.67
C ALA A 29 -24.82 -36.14 82.23
N SER A 30 -23.67 -36.11 82.90
CA SER A 30 -23.09 -34.93 83.49
C SER A 30 -22.34 -34.15 82.41
N ILE A 31 -22.53 -32.84 82.39
CA ILE A 31 -21.86 -31.89 81.47
C ILE A 31 -20.33 -32.07 81.50
N TRP A 32 -19.81 -32.62 82.60
CA TRP A 32 -18.39 -32.93 82.80
C TRP A 32 -17.85 -34.08 81.94
N ASP A 33 -18.69 -34.97 81.41
CA ASP A 33 -18.24 -36.07 80.52
C ASP A 33 -18.00 -35.58 79.07
N LEU A 34 -18.58 -34.42 78.73
CA LEU A 34 -18.37 -33.75 77.44
C LEU A 34 -17.00 -33.04 77.34
N LYS A 35 -16.24 -32.93 78.44
CA LYS A 35 -14.96 -32.21 78.48
C LYS A 35 -13.90 -32.83 77.55
N TYR A 36 -13.81 -34.16 77.50
CA TYR A 36 -12.82 -34.85 76.67
C TYR A 36 -13.13 -34.75 75.16
N PRO A 37 -14.39 -34.99 74.71
CA PRO A 37 -14.79 -34.68 73.34
C PRO A 37 -14.63 -33.20 72.97
N PHE A 38 -14.91 -32.28 73.89
CA PHE A 38 -14.78 -30.83 73.65
C PHE A 38 -13.31 -30.41 73.47
N ILE A 39 -12.39 -30.94 74.27
CA ILE A 39 -10.95 -30.72 74.10
C ILE A 39 -10.47 -31.27 72.76
N ASN A 40 -10.91 -32.48 72.38
CA ASN A 40 -10.59 -33.05 71.07
C ASN A 40 -11.14 -32.20 69.92
N PHE A 41 -12.36 -31.67 70.06
CA PHE A 41 -12.96 -30.74 69.09
C PHE A 41 -12.16 -29.44 68.95
N ILE A 42 -11.65 -28.86 70.05
CA ILE A 42 -10.79 -27.67 69.99
C ILE A 42 -9.46 -27.98 69.30
N ILE A 43 -8.85 -29.14 69.56
CA ILE A 43 -7.61 -29.58 68.88
C ILE A 43 -7.86 -29.75 67.38
N LEU A 44 -8.98 -30.36 66.99
CA LEU A 44 -9.41 -30.50 65.60
C LEU A 44 -9.62 -29.13 64.95
N LEU A 45 -10.30 -28.21 65.63
CA LEU A 45 -10.55 -26.85 65.15
C LEU A 45 -9.24 -26.07 64.93
N ALA A 46 -8.27 -26.25 65.83
CA ALA A 46 -6.94 -25.63 65.71
C ALA A 46 -6.17 -26.15 64.49
N ILE A 47 -6.24 -27.46 64.20
CA ILE A 47 -5.62 -28.06 63.02
C ILE A 47 -6.35 -27.60 61.74
N LEU A 48 -7.68 -27.60 61.75
CA LEU A 48 -8.50 -27.18 60.61
C LEU A 48 -8.22 -25.72 60.24
N SER A 49 -8.11 -24.84 61.23
CA SER A 49 -7.79 -23.41 61.04
C SER A 49 -6.46 -23.20 60.32
N LYS A 50 -5.48 -24.10 60.52
CA LYS A 50 -4.18 -24.05 59.83
C LYS A 50 -4.26 -24.54 58.37
N VAL A 51 -5.21 -25.44 58.05
CA VAL A 51 -5.42 -25.99 56.71
C VAL A 51 -6.35 -25.11 55.85
N VAL A 52 -7.28 -24.38 56.47
CA VAL A 52 -8.20 -23.47 55.76
C VAL A 52 -7.46 -22.29 55.11
N LYS A 53 -6.38 -21.78 55.72
CA LYS A 53 -5.56 -20.70 55.15
C LYS A 53 -5.02 -21.00 53.74
N PRO A 54 -4.26 -22.10 53.50
CA PRO A 54 -3.76 -22.42 52.16
C PRO A 54 -4.86 -22.82 51.17
N LEU A 55 -6.01 -23.32 51.64
CA LEU A 55 -7.19 -23.56 50.79
C LEU A 55 -7.79 -22.25 50.28
N ARG A 56 -7.97 -21.26 51.17
CA ARG A 56 -8.48 -19.94 50.81
C ARG A 56 -7.55 -19.22 49.83
N GLU A 57 -6.24 -19.30 50.05
CA GLU A 57 -5.24 -18.75 49.12
C GLU A 57 -5.30 -19.41 47.73
N LYS A 58 -5.52 -20.72 47.65
CA LYS A 58 -5.72 -21.43 46.37
C LYS A 58 -6.97 -20.97 45.63
N PHE A 59 -8.10 -20.83 46.33
CA PHE A 59 -9.34 -20.35 45.71
C PHE A 59 -9.24 -18.89 45.27
N ASN A 60 -8.61 -18.03 46.07
CA ASN A 60 -8.33 -16.66 45.67
C ASN A 60 -7.44 -16.61 44.42
N LYS A 61 -6.36 -17.41 44.40
CA LYS A 61 -5.48 -17.50 43.23
C LYS A 61 -6.22 -17.97 41.97
N GLN A 62 -7.09 -18.97 42.09
CA GLN A 62 -7.91 -19.42 40.96
C GLN A 62 -8.88 -18.34 40.48
N ALA A 63 -9.50 -17.60 41.40
CA ALA A 63 -10.36 -16.48 41.06
C ALA A 63 -9.57 -15.37 40.33
N ASP A 64 -8.37 -15.06 40.80
CA ASP A 64 -7.48 -14.08 40.16
C ASP A 64 -7.00 -14.54 38.78
N ASP A 65 -6.64 -15.82 38.64
CA ASP A 65 -6.22 -16.42 37.36
C ASP A 65 -7.39 -16.39 36.34
N VAL A 66 -8.61 -16.74 36.75
CA VAL A 66 -9.81 -16.69 35.90
C VAL A 66 -10.14 -15.25 35.51
N LYS A 67 -10.06 -14.31 36.46
CA LYS A 67 -10.28 -12.89 36.19
C LYS A 67 -9.25 -12.35 35.20
N SER A 68 -7.97 -12.66 35.40
CA SER A 68 -6.88 -12.28 34.51
C SER A 68 -7.06 -12.86 33.10
N LEU A 69 -7.52 -14.10 33.00
CA LEU A 69 -7.81 -14.75 31.71
C LEU A 69 -9.00 -14.07 31.01
N MET A 70 -10.08 -13.77 31.73
CA MET A 70 -11.23 -13.04 31.18
C MET A 70 -10.86 -11.64 30.74
N ASP A 71 -10.08 -10.90 31.53
CA ASP A 71 -9.61 -9.56 31.20
C ASP A 71 -8.71 -9.58 29.96
N SER A 72 -7.81 -10.56 29.88
CA SER A 72 -6.95 -10.79 28.71
C SER A 72 -7.77 -11.14 27.46
N ALA A 73 -8.77 -12.01 27.59
CA ALA A 73 -9.65 -12.39 26.49
C ALA A 73 -10.50 -11.20 26.00
N ALA A 74 -11.05 -10.40 26.92
CA ALA A 74 -11.80 -9.20 26.60
C ALA A 74 -10.93 -8.16 25.87
N ARG A 75 -9.68 -7.96 26.32
CA ARG A 75 -8.71 -7.08 25.64
C ARG A 75 -8.37 -7.59 24.25
N ASN A 76 -8.12 -8.88 24.09
CA ASN A 76 -7.82 -9.47 22.79
C ASN A 76 -9.01 -9.38 21.83
N ASN A 77 -10.23 -9.59 22.32
CA ASN A 77 -11.44 -9.43 21.51
C ASN A 77 -11.59 -7.98 21.05
N LYS A 78 -11.40 -7.02 21.96
CA LYS A 78 -11.44 -5.59 21.60
C LYS A 78 -10.36 -5.21 20.58
N ASP A 79 -9.12 -5.68 20.75
CA ASP A 79 -8.05 -5.41 19.77
C ASP A 79 -8.36 -6.05 18.40
N ALA A 80 -8.95 -7.25 18.39
CA ALA A 80 -9.38 -7.92 17.16
C ALA A 80 -10.51 -7.16 16.46
N GLU A 81 -11.52 -6.70 17.20
CA GLU A 81 -12.61 -5.86 16.69
C GLU A 81 -12.07 -4.52 16.16
N ASP A 82 -11.19 -3.84 16.89
CA ASP A 82 -10.56 -2.59 16.46
C ASP A 82 -9.73 -2.77 15.18
N ARG A 83 -8.99 -3.89 15.07
CA ARG A 83 -8.27 -4.24 13.84
C ARG A 83 -9.23 -4.51 12.68
N LEU A 84 -10.28 -5.28 12.91
CA LEU A 84 -11.29 -5.60 11.89
C LEU A 84 -11.93 -4.31 11.35
N ASN A 85 -12.35 -3.43 12.25
CA ASN A 85 -12.94 -2.14 11.90
C ASN A 85 -11.97 -1.27 11.08
N LYS A 86 -10.69 -1.22 11.48
CA LYS A 86 -9.65 -0.52 10.72
C LYS A 86 -9.45 -1.11 9.32
N PHE A 87 -9.44 -2.44 9.19
CA PHE A 87 -9.30 -3.09 7.88
C PHE A 87 -10.52 -2.86 7.00
N GLN A 88 -11.74 -2.97 7.54
CA GLN A 88 -12.97 -2.67 6.79
C GLN A 88 -13.00 -1.22 6.32
N ALA A 89 -12.61 -0.27 7.18
CA ALA A 89 -12.51 1.14 6.80
C ALA A 89 -11.49 1.36 5.67
N LYS A 90 -10.33 0.68 5.74
CA LYS A 90 -9.32 0.72 4.67
C LYS A 90 -9.86 0.15 3.36
N VAL A 91 -10.50 -1.02 3.39
CA VAL A 91 -11.10 -1.64 2.18
C VAL A 91 -12.15 -0.73 1.55
N LYS A 92 -13.04 -0.16 2.36
CA LYS A 92 -14.06 0.78 1.87
C LYS A 92 -13.43 2.03 1.22
N ASN A 93 -12.35 2.55 1.79
CA ASN A 93 -11.62 3.68 1.21
C ASN A 93 -10.91 3.29 -0.09
N LEU A 94 -10.33 2.08 -0.17
CA LEU A 94 -9.67 1.57 -1.37
C LEU A 94 -10.64 1.46 -2.56
N ASP A 95 -11.87 1.00 -2.36
CA ASP A 95 -12.86 0.94 -3.44
C ASP A 95 -13.17 2.35 -3.98
N SER A 96 -13.31 3.34 -3.08
CA SER A 96 -13.52 4.73 -3.49
C SER A 96 -12.29 5.33 -4.19
N GLU A 97 -11.08 5.00 -3.75
CA GLU A 97 -9.84 5.44 -4.38
C GLU A 97 -9.67 4.80 -5.76
N LEU A 98 -9.99 3.52 -5.91
CA LEU A 98 -9.92 2.81 -7.18
C LEU A 98 -10.88 3.43 -8.21
N VAL A 99 -12.12 3.74 -7.82
CA VAL A 99 -13.07 4.44 -8.70
C VAL A 99 -12.55 5.81 -9.10
N LYS A 100 -11.96 6.57 -8.17
CA LYS A 100 -11.36 7.88 -8.48
C LYS A 100 -10.20 7.75 -9.45
N ILE A 101 -9.29 6.80 -9.21
CA ILE A 101 -8.15 6.54 -10.07
C ILE A 101 -8.63 6.19 -11.48
N ILE A 102 -9.60 5.28 -11.63
CA ILE A 102 -10.12 4.93 -12.96
C ILE A 102 -10.71 6.16 -13.66
N ALA A 103 -11.51 6.97 -12.96
CA ALA A 103 -12.10 8.17 -13.53
C ALA A 103 -11.05 9.22 -13.94
N GLU A 104 -10.01 9.42 -13.12
CA GLU A 104 -8.88 10.29 -13.44
C GLU A 104 -8.10 9.76 -14.65
N TYR A 105 -7.81 8.47 -14.70
CA TYR A 105 -7.12 7.85 -15.84
C TYR A 105 -7.93 7.96 -17.15
N GLU A 106 -9.24 7.75 -17.10
CA GLU A 106 -10.11 7.91 -18.28
C GLU A 106 -10.12 9.37 -18.77
N SER A 107 -10.22 10.33 -17.84
CA SER A 107 -10.13 11.76 -18.14
C SER A 107 -8.79 12.14 -18.76
N ASP A 108 -7.69 11.68 -18.15
CA ASP A 108 -6.33 11.95 -18.63
C ASP A 108 -6.06 11.32 -19.99
N ALA A 109 -6.55 10.09 -20.22
CA ALA A 109 -6.45 9.43 -21.52
C ALA A 109 -7.22 10.20 -22.60
N ALA A 110 -8.43 10.68 -22.29
CA ALA A 110 -9.23 11.49 -23.21
C ALA A 110 -8.54 12.84 -23.52
N GLN A 111 -8.00 13.50 -22.49
CA GLN A 111 -7.27 14.76 -22.66
C GLN A 111 -5.98 14.57 -23.46
N PHE A 112 -5.24 13.49 -23.20
CA PHE A 112 -4.04 13.14 -23.95
C PHE A 112 -4.36 12.88 -25.42
N ALA A 113 -5.40 12.10 -25.72
CA ALA A 113 -5.82 11.84 -27.10
C ALA A 113 -6.22 13.13 -27.84
N LYS A 114 -6.93 14.04 -27.14
CA LYS A 114 -7.29 15.35 -27.68
C LYS A 114 -6.06 16.21 -27.97
N ASN A 115 -5.17 16.36 -26.99
CA ASN A 115 -3.94 17.14 -27.14
C ASN A 115 -3.06 16.58 -28.27
N GLN A 116 -2.89 15.26 -28.32
CA GLN A 116 -2.12 14.60 -29.38
C GLN A 116 -2.72 14.88 -30.77
N SER A 117 -4.04 14.87 -30.90
CA SER A 117 -4.72 15.21 -32.17
C SER A 117 -4.50 16.67 -32.55
N GLU A 118 -4.64 17.60 -31.61
CA GLU A 118 -4.43 19.04 -31.85
C GLU A 118 -2.96 19.36 -32.21
N GLU A 119 -2.00 18.76 -31.50
CA GLU A 119 -0.57 18.89 -31.79
C GLU A 119 -0.21 18.30 -33.15
N THR A 120 -0.78 17.14 -33.49
CA THR A 120 -0.56 16.50 -34.80
C THR A 120 -1.11 17.38 -35.92
N GLN A 121 -2.33 17.90 -35.77
CA GLN A 121 -2.93 18.81 -36.76
C GLN A 121 -2.10 20.10 -36.91
N THR A 122 -1.64 20.68 -35.81
CA THR A 122 -0.78 21.87 -35.82
C THR A 122 0.55 21.59 -36.51
N THR A 123 1.13 20.42 -36.26
CA THR A 123 2.39 19.99 -36.89
C THR A 123 2.21 19.77 -38.38
N ILE A 124 1.12 19.10 -38.79
CA ILE A 124 0.77 18.94 -40.21
C ILE A 124 0.58 20.29 -40.90
N ALA A 125 -0.15 21.22 -40.27
CA ALA A 125 -0.37 22.55 -40.82
C ALA A 125 0.95 23.33 -40.98
N ARG A 126 1.86 23.23 -40.00
CA ARG A 126 3.20 23.84 -40.09
C ARG A 126 4.03 23.21 -41.19
N MET A 127 4.11 21.88 -41.24
CA MET A 127 4.83 21.16 -42.29
C MET A 127 4.31 21.50 -43.69
N LYS A 128 2.98 21.59 -43.85
CA LYS A 128 2.38 21.97 -45.13
C LYS A 128 2.82 23.37 -45.57
N ARG A 129 2.77 24.35 -44.65
CA ARG A 129 3.23 25.73 -44.94
C ARG A 129 4.72 25.76 -45.28
N ASP A 130 5.55 25.00 -44.56
CA ASP A 130 6.98 24.94 -44.82
C ASP A 130 7.28 24.30 -46.19
N LEU A 131 6.53 23.25 -46.57
CA LEU A 131 6.63 22.63 -47.89
C LEU A 131 6.16 23.56 -49.01
N GLU A 132 5.06 24.29 -48.82
CA GLU A 132 4.58 25.28 -49.78
C GLU A 132 5.63 26.37 -50.03
N ASN A 133 6.19 26.94 -48.95
CA ASN A 133 7.24 27.95 -49.05
C ASN A 133 8.52 27.40 -49.73
N LYS A 134 8.91 26.16 -49.43
CA LYS A 134 10.05 25.51 -50.09
C LYS A 134 9.80 25.28 -51.57
N LEU A 135 8.61 24.79 -51.92
CA LEU A 135 8.24 24.54 -53.31
C LEU A 135 8.22 25.83 -54.13
N ASP A 136 7.69 26.92 -53.57
CA ASP A 136 7.69 28.23 -54.23
C ASP A 136 9.12 28.78 -54.41
N GLY A 137 9.99 28.58 -53.42
CA GLY A 137 11.41 28.89 -53.51
C GLY A 137 12.11 28.12 -54.62
N GLU A 138 12.00 26.79 -54.60
CA GLU A 138 12.58 25.90 -55.62
C GLU A 138 12.05 26.20 -57.03
N LYS A 139 10.76 26.49 -57.17
CA LYS A 139 10.16 26.88 -58.45
C LYS A 139 10.76 28.17 -58.99
N THR A 140 10.96 29.16 -58.12
CA THR A 140 11.56 30.44 -58.51
C THR A 140 13.02 30.24 -58.93
N GLU A 141 13.78 29.47 -58.16
CA GLU A 141 15.18 29.12 -58.47
C GLU A 141 15.29 28.38 -59.81
N LEU A 142 14.44 27.37 -60.05
CA LEU A 142 14.38 26.64 -61.32
C LEU A 142 14.05 27.54 -62.52
N ILE A 143 13.15 28.51 -62.35
CA ILE A 143 12.80 29.46 -63.41
C ILE A 143 14.00 30.37 -63.72
N ASP A 144 14.69 30.86 -62.69
CA ASP A 144 15.87 31.70 -62.86
C ASP A 144 17.02 30.95 -63.53
N GLU A 145 17.26 29.69 -63.13
CA GLU A 145 18.25 28.81 -63.76
C GLU A 145 17.90 28.53 -65.24
N LEU A 146 16.64 28.19 -65.54
CA LEU A 146 16.16 28.00 -66.91
C LEU A 146 16.32 29.26 -67.77
N ASN A 147 16.03 30.44 -67.21
CA ASN A 147 16.20 31.71 -67.90
C ASN A 147 17.68 31.98 -68.19
N HIS A 148 18.57 31.72 -67.23
CA HIS A 148 20.00 31.87 -67.41
C HIS A 148 20.54 30.95 -68.51
N ASP A 149 20.15 29.67 -68.48
CA ASP A 149 20.53 28.68 -69.49
C ASP A 149 19.99 29.01 -70.88
N LEU A 150 18.74 29.48 -70.97
CA LEU A 150 18.13 29.92 -72.22
C LEU A 150 18.90 31.12 -72.81
N ILE A 151 19.19 32.13 -72.00
CA ILE A 151 19.97 33.31 -72.45
C ILE A 151 21.35 32.86 -72.93
N ASN A 152 22.05 32.01 -72.18
CA ASN A 152 23.35 31.48 -72.57
C ASN A 152 23.28 30.71 -73.89
N LYS A 153 22.24 29.90 -74.10
CA LYS A 153 22.03 29.15 -75.34
C LYS A 153 21.71 30.07 -76.52
N VAL A 154 20.88 31.10 -76.32
CA VAL A 154 20.56 32.11 -77.35
C VAL A 154 21.80 32.91 -77.71
N VAL A 155 22.58 33.38 -76.74
CA VAL A 155 23.84 34.11 -76.97
C VAL A 155 24.85 33.24 -77.72
N SER A 156 25.01 31.98 -77.31
CA SER A 156 25.90 31.03 -77.98
C SER A 156 25.48 30.77 -79.42
N SER A 157 24.19 30.51 -79.65
CA SER A 157 23.63 30.27 -81.00
C SER A 157 23.71 31.52 -81.89
N THR A 158 23.47 32.70 -81.32
CA THR A 158 23.60 33.99 -82.03
C THR A 158 25.06 34.25 -82.40
N LYS A 159 26.00 34.01 -81.48
CA LYS A 159 27.44 34.13 -81.73
C LYS A 159 27.91 33.15 -82.82
N ALA A 160 27.38 31.93 -82.83
CA ALA A 160 27.64 30.96 -83.89
C ALA A 160 27.09 31.43 -85.25
N THR A 161 25.86 31.97 -85.28
CA THR A 161 25.22 32.48 -86.50
C THR A 161 25.96 33.71 -87.05
N ILE A 162 26.32 34.68 -86.21
CA ILE A 162 27.12 35.87 -86.58
C ILE A 162 28.51 35.45 -87.08
N LYS A 163 29.14 34.44 -86.44
CA LYS A 163 30.43 33.92 -86.92
C LYS A 163 30.34 33.22 -88.28
N SER A 164 29.23 32.53 -88.55
CA SER A 164 29.02 31.76 -89.77
C SER A 164 28.63 32.62 -90.99
N ASN A 165 28.13 33.85 -90.78
CA ASN A 165 27.62 34.70 -91.86
C ASN A 165 28.51 35.94 -92.08
N LYS A 166 29.26 35.97 -93.19
CA LYS A 166 30.25 37.02 -93.53
C LYS A 166 29.61 38.42 -93.71
N ASP A 167 28.38 38.51 -94.19
CA ASP A 167 27.69 39.80 -94.40
C ASP A 167 27.31 40.50 -93.09
N PHE A 168 27.00 39.73 -92.05
CA PHE A 168 26.69 40.27 -90.72
C PHE A 168 27.93 40.80 -90.00
N GLN A 169 29.10 40.19 -90.20
CA GLN A 169 30.36 40.71 -89.63
C GLN A 169 30.74 42.06 -90.24
N VAL A 170 30.59 42.22 -91.56
CA VAL A 170 30.91 43.48 -92.26
C VAL A 170 29.96 44.60 -91.82
N LYS A 171 28.64 44.34 -91.75
CA LYS A 171 27.66 45.33 -91.27
C LYS A 171 27.82 45.68 -89.79
N ALA A 172 28.07 44.71 -88.92
CA ALA A 172 28.30 44.97 -87.50
C ALA A 172 29.56 45.84 -87.29
N THR A 173 30.64 45.53 -88.00
CA THR A 173 31.90 46.30 -87.92
C THR A 173 31.72 47.71 -88.48
N GLN A 174 31.01 47.89 -89.60
CA GLN A 174 30.72 49.23 -90.14
C GLN A 174 29.86 50.08 -89.20
N LYS A 175 28.86 49.50 -88.53
CA LYS A 175 27.96 50.24 -87.63
C LYS A 175 28.64 50.65 -86.32
N ILE A 176 29.49 49.79 -85.76
CA ILE A 176 30.31 50.11 -84.57
C ILE A 176 31.31 51.22 -84.90
N VAL A 177 31.94 51.18 -86.08
CA VAL A 177 32.88 52.22 -86.53
C VAL A 177 32.17 53.55 -86.83
N SER A 178 30.89 53.53 -87.26
CA SER A 178 30.12 54.76 -87.50
C SER A 178 29.56 55.43 -86.24
N GLU A 179 29.35 54.70 -85.14
CA GLU A 179 28.94 55.30 -83.86
C GLU A 179 30.12 55.77 -82.99
N LEU A 180 31.35 55.34 -83.32
CA LEU A 180 32.60 55.78 -82.69
C LEU A 180 33.25 57.01 -83.36
N ARG A 181 32.70 57.47 -84.49
CA ARG A 181 33.09 58.73 -85.17
C ARG A 181 32.10 59.83 -84.84
#